data_AF-A0A1V3IX57-F1
#
_entry.id   AF-A0A1V3IX57-F1
#
_cell.length_a   1.000
_cell.length_b   1.000
_cell.length_c   1.000
_cell.angle_alpha   90.00
_cell.angle_beta   90.00
_cell.angle_gamma   90.00
#
_symmetry.space_group_name_H-M   'P 1'
#
loop_
_entity.id
_entity.type
_entity.pdbx_description
1 polymer ?
#
loop_
_entity_poly.entity_id
_entity_poly.type
_entity_poly.pdbx_seq_one_letter_code
_entity_poly.pdbx_strand_id
1 'polypeptide(L)'
;MNKGMSLTSVMFTLMLFSTLFLIFNRWTANQRQSAVKIYNDFQALQIAENQAQRQFLGLPCEQKVRQNGVQFNVQCQGNKVIIHSPVGEFSLKSE
;
A
#
# COMPACT_ATOMS: atom_id res chain seq x y z
N MET A 1 -32.86 -31.95 -35.59
CA MET A 1 -32.27 -32.24 -34.26
C MET A 1 -30.77 -32.07 -34.39
N ASN A 2 -30.22 -30.99 -33.82
CA ASN A 2 -28.79 -30.78 -33.53
C ASN A 2 -28.69 -29.56 -32.59
N LYS A 3 -29.08 -29.77 -31.33
CA LYS A 3 -28.88 -28.79 -30.24
C LYS A 3 -27.57 -29.10 -29.51
N GLY A 4 -26.48 -29.17 -30.26
CA GLY A 4 -25.13 -29.21 -29.70
C GLY A 4 -24.50 -27.85 -29.89
N MET A 5 -23.95 -27.24 -28.83
CA MET A 5 -23.10 -26.06 -28.99
C MET A 5 -21.96 -26.43 -29.96
N SER A 6 -21.81 -25.66 -31.03
CA SER A 6 -20.67 -25.84 -31.94
C SER A 6 -19.37 -25.69 -31.16
N LEU A 7 -18.39 -26.58 -31.39
CA LEU A 7 -17.07 -26.52 -30.77
C LEU A 7 -16.42 -25.14 -30.93
N THR A 8 -16.66 -24.48 -32.08
CA THR A 8 -16.19 -23.12 -32.35
C THR A 8 -16.80 -22.08 -31.41
N SER A 9 -18.07 -22.23 -31.03
CA SER A 9 -18.74 -21.34 -30.06
C SER A 9 -18.16 -21.51 -28.66
N VAL A 10 -17.85 -22.74 -28.25
CA VAL A 10 -17.19 -23.03 -26.97
C VAL A 10 -15.77 -22.46 -26.94
N MET A 11 -15.00 -22.64 -28.00
CA MET A 11 -13.64 -22.09 -28.09
C MET A 11 -13.64 -20.56 -28.07
N PHE A 12 -14.57 -19.94 -28.79
CA PHE A 12 -14.67 -18.49 -28.84
C PHE A 12 -15.06 -17.90 -27.47
N THR A 13 -16.02 -18.52 -26.79
CA THR A 13 -16.40 -18.10 -25.43
C THR A 13 -15.26 -18.29 -24.43
N LEU A 14 -14.57 -19.44 -24.45
CA LEU A 14 -13.40 -19.67 -23.60
C LEU A 14 -12.28 -18.67 -23.86
N MET A 15 -11.99 -18.35 -25.12
CA MET A 15 -10.99 -17.35 -25.48
C MET A 15 -11.36 -15.97 -24.93
N LEU A 16 -12.63 -15.57 -25.09
CA LEU A 16 -13.13 -14.29 -24.60
C LEU A 16 -13.05 -14.20 -23.06
N PHE A 17 -13.56 -15.21 -22.35
CA PHE A 17 -13.53 -15.26 -20.89
C PHE A 17 -12.10 -15.31 -20.35
N SER A 18 -11.21 -16.10 -20.95
CA SER A 18 -9.81 -16.18 -20.53
C SER A 18 -9.11 -14.83 -20.70
N THR A 19 -9.39 -14.12 -21.80
CA THR A 19 -8.80 -12.80 -22.06
C THR A 19 -9.26 -11.78 -21.02
N LEU A 20 -10.57 -11.71 -20.77
CA LEU A 20 -11.14 -10.82 -19.74
C LEU A 20 -10.61 -11.15 -18.34
N PHE A 21 -10.53 -12.45 -18.00
CA PHE A 21 -10.00 -12.92 -16.74
C PHE A 21 -8.55 -12.48 -16.54
N LEU A 22 -7.68 -12.63 -17.54
CA LEU A 22 -6.28 -12.24 -17.45
C LEU A 22 -6.12 -10.72 -17.26
N ILE A 23 -6.88 -9.92 -18.02
CA ILE A 23 -6.86 -8.46 -17.90
C ILE A 23 -7.29 -8.04 -16.49
N PHE A 24 -8.40 -8.59 -16.00
CA PHE A 24 -8.93 -8.26 -14.68
C PHE A 24 -7.94 -8.64 -13.58
N ASN A 25 -7.38 -9.84 -13.60
CA ASN A 25 -6.39 -10.27 -12.61
C ASN A 25 -5.15 -9.38 -12.60
N ARG A 26 -4.65 -8.99 -13.77
CA ARG A 26 -3.50 -8.08 -13.87
C ARG A 26 -3.81 -6.70 -13.29
N TRP A 27 -5.00 -6.16 -13.58
CA TRP A 27 -5.45 -4.89 -13.02
C TRP A 27 -5.63 -4.97 -11.49
N THR A 28 -6.28 -6.02 -10.98
CA THR A 28 -6.47 -6.22 -9.53
C THR A 28 -5.14 -6.36 -8.79
N ALA A 29 -4.15 -7.05 -9.37
CA ALA A 29 -2.82 -7.15 -8.78
C ALA A 29 -2.16 -5.77 -8.63
N ASN A 30 -2.24 -4.92 -9.66
CA ASN A 30 -1.74 -3.55 -9.61
C ASN A 30 -2.51 -2.69 -8.59
N GLN A 31 -3.84 -2.82 -8.55
CA GLN A 31 -4.67 -2.08 -7.60
C GLN A 31 -4.35 -2.46 -6.14
N ARG A 32 -4.09 -3.75 -5.88
CA ARG A 32 -3.71 -4.23 -4.54
C ARG A 32 -2.38 -3.64 -4.08
N GLN A 33 -1.39 -3.56 -4.97
CA GLN A 33 -0.10 -2.92 -4.65
C GLN A 33 -0.29 -1.44 -4.30
N SER A 34 -1.12 -0.72 -5.05
CA SER A 34 -1.44 0.69 -4.77
C SER A 34 -2.10 0.87 -3.38
N ALA A 35 -3.11 0.05 -3.05
CA ALA A 35 -3.80 0.13 -1.77
C ALA A 35 -2.88 -0.14 -0.57
N VAL A 36 -1.97 -1.12 -0.68
CA VAL A 36 -0.99 -1.41 0.37
C VAL A 36 -0.04 -0.23 0.58
N LYS A 37 0.42 0.42 -0.51
CA LYS A 37 1.27 1.61 -0.42
C LYS A 37 0.55 2.75 0.30
N ILE A 38 -0.67 3.08 -0.14
CA ILE A 38 -1.47 4.16 0.47
C ILE A 38 -1.69 3.91 1.97
N TYR A 39 -2.02 2.67 2.34
CA TYR A 39 -2.22 2.29 3.73
C TYR A 39 -0.95 2.50 4.58
N ASN A 40 0.21 2.08 4.08
CA ASN A 40 1.47 2.27 4.78
C ASN A 40 1.88 3.75 4.86
N ASP A 41 1.68 4.53 3.79
CA ASP A 41 1.93 5.97 3.78
C ASP A 41 1.08 6.68 4.85
N PHE A 42 -0.18 6.28 5.00
CA PHE A 42 -1.08 6.83 6.03
C PHE A 42 -0.63 6.47 7.45
N GLN A 43 -0.13 5.25 7.67
CA GLN A 43 0.45 4.88 8.97
C GLN A 43 1.73 5.67 9.27
N ALA A 44 2.60 5.82 8.27
CA ALA A 44 3.82 6.59 8.42
C ALA A 44 3.53 8.06 8.75
N LEU A 45 2.49 8.65 8.14
CA LEU A 45 2.01 10.00 8.47
C LEU A 45 1.57 10.10 9.94
N GLN A 46 0.72 9.20 10.42
CA GLN A 46 0.26 9.22 11.82
C GLN A 46 1.42 9.09 12.82
N ILE A 47 2.39 8.23 12.51
CA ILE A 47 3.60 8.10 13.34
C ILE A 47 4.37 9.42 13.30
N ALA A 48 4.57 10.01 12.11
CA ALA A 48 5.30 11.26 11.98
C ALA A 48 4.65 12.41 12.76
N GLU A 49 3.32 12.56 12.68
CA GLU A 49 2.55 13.55 13.44
C GLU A 49 2.69 13.34 14.95
N ASN A 50 2.61 12.09 15.41
CA ASN A 50 2.81 11.78 16.82
C ASN A 50 4.22 12.16 17.31
N GLN A 51 5.25 11.91 16.51
CA GLN A 51 6.62 12.28 16.87
C GLN A 51 6.82 13.80 16.84
N ALA A 52 6.22 14.51 15.89
CA ALA A 52 6.23 15.97 15.88
C ALA A 52 5.58 16.55 17.16
N GLN A 53 4.44 15.99 17.58
CA GLN A 53 3.79 16.35 18.84
C GLN A 53 4.67 16.07 20.06
N ARG A 54 5.37 14.93 20.08
CA ARG A 54 6.34 14.61 21.15
C ARG A 54 7.45 15.65 21.22
N GLN A 55 8.03 16.02 20.07
CA GLN A 55 9.06 17.05 20.01
C GLN A 55 8.54 18.41 20.51
N PHE A 56 7.32 18.79 20.11
CA PHE A 56 6.67 20.00 20.60
C PHE A 56 6.51 20.01 22.13
N LEU A 57 6.20 18.86 22.73
CA LEU A 57 6.10 18.68 24.17
C LEU A 57 7.47 18.51 24.88
N GLY A 58 8.59 18.62 24.16
CA GLY A 58 9.94 18.41 24.71
C GLY A 58 10.24 16.95 25.07
N LEU A 59 9.44 15.99 24.58
CA LEU A 59 9.64 14.56 24.81
C LEU A 59 10.66 13.98 23.81
N PRO A 60 11.40 12.94 24.21
CA PRO A 60 12.36 12.29 23.31
C PRO A 60 11.62 11.64 22.12
N CYS A 61 12.22 11.78 20.94
CA CYS A 61 11.78 11.10 19.73
C CYS A 61 12.06 9.59 19.84
N GLU A 62 11.05 8.80 19.51
CA GLU A 62 11.21 7.34 19.42
C GLU A 62 11.98 6.99 18.17
N GLN A 63 12.81 5.96 18.25
CA GLN A 63 13.62 5.50 17.11
C GLN A 63 12.95 4.34 16.36
N LYS A 64 12.05 3.62 17.02
CA LYS A 64 11.36 2.44 16.48
C LYS A 64 9.93 2.42 16.99
N VAL A 65 8.98 2.34 16.06
CA VAL A 65 7.55 2.26 16.36
C VAL A 65 7.00 1.02 15.66
N ARG A 66 6.19 0.22 16.36
CA ARG A 66 5.53 -0.95 15.78
C ARG A 66 4.04 -0.70 15.73
N GLN A 67 3.45 -0.71 14.53
CA GLN A 67 2.00 -0.54 14.33
C GLN A 67 1.49 -1.60 13.35
N ASN A 68 0.38 -2.25 13.71
CA ASN A 68 -0.29 -3.26 12.89
C ASN A 68 0.66 -4.34 12.35
N GLY A 69 1.59 -4.78 13.21
CA GLY A 69 2.57 -5.82 12.89
C GLY A 69 3.77 -5.35 12.06
N VAL A 70 3.78 -4.12 11.57
CA VAL A 70 4.88 -3.51 10.80
C VAL A 70 5.78 -2.69 11.72
N GLN A 71 7.08 -2.82 11.55
CA GLN A 71 8.07 -2.00 12.27
C GLN A 71 8.51 -0.83 11.41
N PHE A 72 8.44 0.36 11.98
CA PHE A 72 8.87 1.62 11.40
C PHE A 72 10.10 2.12 12.15
N ASN A 73 11.13 2.54 11.42
CA ASN A 73 12.26 3.25 12.02
C ASN A 73 12.04 4.74 11.86
N VAL A 74 12.25 5.48 12.94
CA VAL A 74 11.93 6.90 13.03
C VAL A 74 13.21 7.67 13.27
N GLN A 75 13.39 8.75 12.53
CA GLN A 75 14.49 9.69 12.71
C GLN A 75 13.92 11.10 12.82
N CYS A 76 14.06 11.70 13.99
CA CYS A 76 13.74 13.12 14.16
C CYS A 76 15.01 13.95 14.05
N GLN A 77 15.04 14.86 13.07
CA GLN A 77 16.14 15.78 12.79
C GLN A 77 15.62 17.21 12.89
N GLY A 78 15.76 17.83 14.07
CA GLY A 78 15.23 19.18 14.30
C GLY A 78 13.72 19.23 14.08
N ASN A 79 13.28 19.99 13.08
CA ASN A 79 11.86 20.13 12.70
C ASN A 79 11.40 19.13 11.62
N LYS A 80 12.20 18.11 11.31
CA LYS A 80 11.86 17.11 10.29
C LYS A 80 11.77 15.74 10.94
N VAL A 81 10.67 15.04 10.68
CA VAL A 81 10.48 13.63 11.09
C VAL A 81 10.51 12.75 9.85
N ILE A 82 11.41 11.77 9.84
CA ILE A 82 11.58 10.80 8.76
C ILE A 82 11.20 9.42 9.28
N ILE A 83 10.33 8.73 8.54
CA ILE A 83 9.83 7.40 8.85
C ILE A 83 10.25 6.45 7.74
N HIS A 84 11.05 5.44 8.09
CA HIS A 84 11.44 4.37 7.20
C HIS A 84 10.53 3.16 7.43
N SER A 85 9.86 2.72 6.38
CA SER A 85 8.98 1.54 6.36
C SER A 85 9.47 0.52 5.32
N PRO A 86 9.01 -0.74 5.35
CA PRO A 86 9.36 -1.73 4.34
C PRO A 86 8.95 -1.36 2.91
N VAL A 87 7.99 -0.45 2.75
CA VAL A 87 7.48 -0.03 1.44
C VAL A 87 8.08 1.29 0.94
N GLY A 88 8.85 1.99 1.78
CA GLY A 88 9.48 3.26 1.43
C GLY A 88 9.68 4.21 2.60
N GLU A 89 10.10 5.43 2.28
CA GLU A 89 10.35 6.50 3.24
C GLU A 89 9.28 7.58 3.17
N PHE A 90 8.87 8.06 4.34
CA PHE A 90 7.94 9.18 4.49
C PHE A 90 8.62 10.28 5.30
N SER A 91 8.44 11.54 4.90
CA SER A 91 9.04 12.68 5.58
C SER A 91 7.99 13.75 5.84
N LEU A 92 7.87 14.15 7.11
CA LEU A 92 7.05 15.26 7.55
C LEU A 92 7.95 16.41 8.03
N LYS A 93 7.65 17.64 7.60
CA LYS A 93 8.21 18.84 8.22
C LYS A 93 7.21 19.34 9.26
N SER A 94 7.64 19.42 10.52
CA SER A 94 6.95 20.16 11.55
C SER A 94 7.25 21.64 11.37
N GLU A 95 6.23 22.49 11.45
CA GLU A 95 6.40 23.94 11.65
C GLU A 95 6.81 24.25 13.09
#